data_AF-A0A7T0KK15-F1
#
_entry.id   AF-A0A7T0KK15-F1
#
_cell.length_a   1.000
_cell.length_b   1.000
_cell.length_c   1.000
_cell.angle_alpha   90.00
_cell.angle_beta   90.00
_cell.angle_gamma   90.00
#
_symmetry.space_group_name_H-M   'P 1'
#
loop_
_entity.id
_entity.type
_entity.pdbx_description
1 polymer ?
#
loop_
_entity_poly.entity_id
_entity_poly.type
_entity_poly.pdbx_seq_one_letter_code
_entity_poly.pdbx_strand_id
1 'polypeptide(L)'
;MTEATGPGGNFPTRRSMKERMERAQELKRRQDPAHRGDSAAEQSLHTLTHTNLTAVTGLDPLDTSFGVDHTGQLAQIPATASIAANLTILEDARPIDPKVGDQHHLFLLPSEVEAAEIEALAVSMWDDAGWIGPGDLRLTSSAHLQGPWAVDSQARAALGSAAIHTSAWILHCPTVRGQAPTEAMLKAGPLSQAFPDAMPSGIEYRVLLALTRMSRRLGGALRIAGSGEIFASDPDSAVSLFVYAPRWIEPQDLLTAIRREFPQAHDVREEESASASPTAYMLKREEEKVRELRASLGPVREDIETKIARMRAEIARNAQEPKPQIVDGYAVKSPVGNRSDMIIEVRTVPSPPRVLRWESWTTGVIIEYQIRWLPGGTHHVPVTGLSRTARLDRARSAADIEKAAGIVVSLVGGSVIDEDGFLVGLEQE
;
A
#
# COMPACT_ATOMS: atom_id res chain seq x y z
N MET A 1 -9.32 34.63 -37.87
CA MET A 1 -8.58 33.43 -37.43
C MET A 1 -8.60 33.48 -35.92
N THR A 2 -9.52 32.74 -35.34
CA THR A 2 -9.93 32.83 -33.94
C THR A 2 -9.41 31.57 -33.25
N GLU A 3 -8.45 31.72 -32.35
CA GLU A 3 -7.91 30.62 -31.54
C GLU A 3 -8.93 30.22 -30.48
N ALA A 4 -9.35 28.95 -30.51
CA ALA A 4 -10.21 28.35 -29.51
C ALA A 4 -9.34 27.77 -28.38
N THR A 5 -9.38 28.42 -27.22
CA THR A 5 -8.90 27.87 -25.95
C THR A 5 -9.84 26.75 -25.50
N GLY A 6 -9.35 25.51 -25.50
CA GLY A 6 -10.07 24.35 -24.94
C GLY A 6 -10.08 24.35 -23.40
N PRO A 7 -11.08 23.71 -22.75
CA PRO A 7 -11.19 23.70 -21.31
C PRO A 7 -10.11 22.79 -20.69
N GLY A 8 -9.31 23.37 -19.81
CA GLY A 8 -8.30 22.64 -19.03
C GLY A 8 -8.96 21.59 -18.14
N GLY A 9 -8.72 20.32 -18.46
CA GLY A 9 -9.02 19.20 -17.57
C GLY A 9 -8.10 19.27 -16.36
N ASN A 10 -8.68 19.52 -15.18
CA ASN A 10 -7.97 19.49 -13.92
C ASN A 10 -7.74 18.01 -13.56
N PHE A 11 -6.55 17.49 -13.84
CA PHE A 11 -6.16 16.15 -13.40
C PHE A 11 -5.79 16.21 -11.91
N PRO A 12 -6.31 15.32 -11.05
CA PRO A 12 -5.90 15.26 -9.66
C PRO A 12 -4.40 14.98 -9.59
N THR A 13 -3.67 15.87 -8.93
CA THR A 13 -2.22 15.81 -8.74
C THR A 13 -1.96 15.27 -7.34
N ARG A 14 -1.09 14.26 -7.18
CA ARG A 14 -0.66 13.81 -5.85
C ARG A 14 0.04 14.98 -5.16
N ARG A 15 -0.57 15.47 -4.07
CA ARG A 15 -0.04 16.57 -3.26
C ARG A 15 0.88 16.03 -2.18
N SER A 16 1.96 16.76 -1.91
CA SER A 16 2.89 16.42 -0.83
C SER A 16 2.15 16.35 0.52
N MET A 17 2.69 15.62 1.49
CA MET A 17 2.09 15.53 2.83
C MET A 17 1.96 16.92 3.48
N LYS A 18 2.89 17.82 3.18
CA LYS A 18 2.88 19.23 3.58
C LYS A 18 1.66 19.99 3.07
N GLU A 19 1.38 19.96 1.77
CA GLU A 19 0.19 20.62 1.20
C GLU A 19 -1.11 20.06 1.79
N ARG A 20 -1.11 18.76 2.15
CA ARG A 20 -2.23 18.10 2.83
C ARG A 20 -2.37 18.53 4.29
N MET A 21 -1.26 18.65 5.03
CA MET A 21 -1.24 19.13 6.41
C MET A 21 -1.59 20.61 6.51
N GLU A 22 -1.10 21.45 5.60
CA GLU A 22 -1.44 22.87 5.51
C GLU A 22 -2.94 23.06 5.22
N ARG A 23 -3.49 22.27 4.28
CA ARG A 23 -4.93 22.30 3.97
C ARG A 23 -5.79 21.78 5.13
N ALA A 24 -5.34 20.75 5.84
CA ALA A 24 -6.03 20.23 7.03
C ALA A 24 -6.00 21.25 8.20
N GLN A 25 -4.88 21.96 8.38
CA GLN A 25 -4.77 23.04 9.36
C GLN A 25 -5.65 24.24 8.99
N GLU A 26 -5.74 24.59 7.71
CA GLU A 26 -6.60 25.66 7.21
C GLU A 26 -8.10 25.32 7.35
N LEU A 27 -8.49 24.08 7.07
CA LEU A 27 -9.86 23.58 7.30
C LEU A 27 -10.22 23.60 8.79
N LYS A 28 -9.27 23.25 9.66
CA LYS A 28 -9.45 23.28 11.11
C LYS A 28 -9.60 24.70 11.66
N ARG A 29 -8.79 25.67 11.19
CA ARG A 29 -8.95 27.10 11.53
C ARG A 29 -10.30 27.68 11.11
N ARG A 30 -10.88 27.19 10.01
CA ARG A 30 -12.21 27.60 9.54
C ARG A 30 -13.36 26.98 10.36
N GLN A 31 -13.11 25.85 11.02
CA GLN A 31 -14.09 25.16 11.85
C GLN A 31 -14.04 25.58 13.33
N ASP A 32 -12.99 26.28 13.76
CA ASP A 32 -12.88 26.80 15.12
C ASP A 32 -13.91 27.93 15.38
N PRO A 33 -14.86 27.76 16.33
CA PRO A 33 -15.85 28.79 16.66
C PRO A 33 -15.25 30.00 17.40
N ALA A 34 -13.95 29.99 17.69
CA ALA A 34 -13.26 30.95 18.56
C ALA A 34 -13.00 32.33 17.93
N HIS A 35 -13.66 32.67 16.82
CA HIS A 35 -13.57 34.00 16.18
C HIS A 35 -14.92 34.70 15.97
N ARG A 36 -15.99 34.28 16.66
CA ARG A 36 -17.15 35.16 16.91
C ARG A 36 -17.10 35.68 18.35
N GLY A 37 -17.09 37.00 18.48
CA GLY A 37 -16.74 37.73 19.69
C GLY A 37 -17.71 37.60 20.88
N ASP A 38 -17.13 38.01 22.03
CA ASP A 38 -17.67 38.57 23.27
C ASP A 38 -18.97 38.01 23.88
N SER A 39 -18.84 37.45 25.10
CA SER A 39 -19.32 38.03 26.37
C SER A 39 -19.83 37.01 27.40
N ALA A 40 -19.63 37.39 28.67
CA ALA A 40 -20.30 36.93 29.90
C ALA A 40 -19.97 35.53 30.47
N ALA A 41 -19.23 35.58 31.58
CA ALA A 41 -19.15 34.57 32.61
C ALA A 41 -20.51 34.38 33.32
N GLU A 42 -20.85 33.15 33.71
CA GLU A 42 -20.93 32.71 35.11
C GLU A 42 -21.66 31.37 35.29
N GLN A 43 -21.03 30.51 36.12
CA GLN A 43 -21.63 29.61 37.12
C GLN A 43 -22.52 28.44 36.65
N SER A 44 -22.06 27.20 36.89
CA SER A 44 -22.50 26.39 38.05
C SER A 44 -22.01 24.93 37.97
N LEU A 45 -21.61 24.42 39.14
CA LEU A 45 -20.96 23.15 39.45
C LEU A 45 -21.84 21.88 39.29
N HIS A 46 -21.12 20.73 39.28
CA HIS A 46 -21.43 19.39 39.82
C HIS A 46 -21.80 18.28 38.81
N THR A 47 -21.33 17.02 38.89
CA THR A 47 -20.15 16.34 39.46
C THR A 47 -20.08 14.94 38.80
N LEU A 48 -18.86 14.41 38.63
CA LEU A 48 -18.46 13.01 38.47
C LEU A 48 -18.47 12.40 37.05
N THR A 49 -17.31 11.78 36.74
CA THR A 49 -16.92 11.09 35.51
C THR A 49 -16.80 11.94 34.26
N HIS A 50 -15.75 12.78 34.20
CA HIS A 50 -15.23 13.24 32.92
C HIS A 50 -13.71 13.43 32.97
N THR A 51 -13.03 12.70 32.08
CA THR A 51 -11.69 13.00 31.56
C THR A 51 -11.73 14.37 30.88
N ASN A 52 -10.77 15.26 31.17
CA ASN A 52 -10.30 16.18 30.14
C ASN A 52 -8.88 16.72 30.37
N LEU A 53 -8.12 16.63 29.28
CA LEU A 53 -6.90 17.33 28.98
C LEU A 53 -7.20 18.83 28.81
N THR A 54 -6.54 19.67 29.60
CA THR A 54 -6.32 21.07 29.20
C THR A 54 -5.03 21.57 29.84
N ALA A 55 -3.94 21.57 29.07
CA ALA A 55 -2.88 22.56 29.25
C ALA A 55 -2.99 23.52 28.07
N VAL A 56 -3.80 24.56 28.26
CA VAL A 56 -3.84 25.75 27.40
C VAL A 56 -3.21 26.88 28.20
N THR A 57 -2.32 27.61 27.54
CA THR A 57 -1.60 28.85 27.91
C THR A 57 -0.25 28.71 28.63
N GLY A 58 0.79 29.18 27.94
CA GLY A 58 2.14 29.43 28.48
C GLY A 58 3.23 29.00 27.50
N LEU A 59 3.83 29.97 26.81
CA LEU A 59 4.99 29.79 25.93
C LEU A 59 6.19 29.21 26.71
N ASP A 60 6.55 27.94 26.45
CA ASP A 60 7.91 27.37 26.55
C ASP A 60 7.90 25.90 26.02
N PRO A 61 8.93 25.43 25.31
CA PRO A 61 8.96 24.07 24.78
C PRO A 61 9.32 23.09 25.90
N LEU A 62 8.32 22.40 26.46
CA LEU A 62 8.51 21.32 27.42
C LEU A 62 9.01 20.05 26.71
N ASP A 63 10.32 19.99 26.47
CA ASP A 63 11.05 18.82 25.95
C ASP A 63 11.46 17.86 27.10
N THR A 64 10.56 17.67 28.06
CA THR A 64 10.84 16.92 29.30
C THR A 64 9.84 15.81 29.53
N SER A 65 10.25 14.57 29.30
CA SER A 65 9.50 13.38 29.72
C SER A 65 9.99 12.93 31.10
N PHE A 66 9.05 12.49 31.94
CA PHE A 66 9.35 11.91 33.25
C PHE A 66 8.98 10.43 33.22
N GLY A 67 9.86 9.58 33.71
CA GLY A 67 9.56 8.16 33.92
C GLY A 67 9.99 7.72 35.31
N VAL A 68 9.56 6.52 35.70
CA VAL A 68 9.87 5.97 37.02
C VAL A 68 11.07 5.04 36.87
N ASP A 69 12.14 5.32 37.60
CA ASP A 69 13.34 4.49 37.55
C ASP A 69 13.15 3.16 38.29
N HIS A 70 14.16 2.29 38.21
CA HIS A 70 14.17 0.97 38.85
C HIS A 70 14.14 1.03 40.39
N THR A 71 14.22 2.21 40.99
CA THR A 71 14.08 2.45 42.44
C THR A 71 12.71 3.00 42.82
N GLY A 72 11.83 3.21 41.84
CA GLY A 72 10.48 3.75 42.05
C GLY A 72 10.44 5.29 42.15
N GLN A 73 11.52 5.99 41.81
CA GLN A 73 11.56 7.45 41.83
C GLN A 73 11.26 8.04 40.44
N LEU A 74 10.58 9.19 40.44
CA LEU A 74 10.35 9.99 39.24
C LEU A 74 11.69 10.58 38.78
N ALA A 75 12.22 10.05 37.69
CA ALA A 75 13.41 10.52 37.02
C ALA A 75 13.03 11.24 35.71
N GLN A 76 13.70 12.35 35.44
CA GLN A 76 13.64 13.02 34.15
C GLN A 76 14.36 12.14 33.13
N ILE A 77 13.63 11.70 32.11
CA ILE A 77 14.19 10.93 31.00
C ILE A 77 14.46 11.93 29.87
N PRO A 78 15.62 11.89 29.19
CA PRO A 78 15.79 12.65 27.97
C PRO A 78 14.67 12.26 27.01
N ALA A 79 13.86 13.22 26.58
CA ALA A 79 12.84 12.95 25.58
C ALA A 79 13.52 12.32 24.37
N THR A 80 13.21 11.05 24.09
CA THR A 80 13.49 10.47 22.78
C THR A 80 12.83 11.40 21.79
N ALA A 81 13.64 11.99 20.91
CA ALA A 81 13.26 13.07 20.01
C ALA A 81 11.83 12.86 19.50
N SER A 82 10.99 13.87 19.72
CA SER A 82 9.61 13.88 19.26
C SER A 82 9.54 13.38 17.81
N ILE A 83 8.53 12.54 17.50
CA ILE A 83 8.20 12.04 16.15
C ILE A 83 7.99 13.19 15.13
N ALA A 84 7.96 14.43 15.62
CA ALA A 84 7.93 15.66 14.85
C ALA A 84 8.85 16.73 15.46
N ALA A 85 10.11 16.40 15.76
CA ALA A 85 11.10 17.42 16.08
C ALA A 85 11.23 18.35 14.86
N ASN A 86 11.03 19.66 15.05
CA ASN A 86 11.30 20.65 14.01
C ASN A 86 12.80 20.56 13.66
N LEU A 87 13.09 19.90 12.54
CA LEU A 87 14.44 19.80 12.00
C LEU A 87 14.90 21.21 11.65
N THR A 88 15.75 21.78 12.51
CA THR A 88 16.33 23.09 12.28
C THR A 88 17.54 22.91 11.38
N ILE A 89 17.50 23.49 10.19
CA ILE A 89 18.64 23.50 9.27
C ILE A 89 19.69 24.46 9.85
N LEU A 90 20.82 23.91 10.27
CA LEU A 90 21.93 24.69 10.84
C LEU A 90 22.86 25.24 9.77
N GLU A 91 23.09 24.48 8.70
CA GLU A 91 23.97 24.81 7.58
C GLU A 91 23.39 24.22 6.28
N ASP A 92 23.76 24.81 5.13
CA ASP A 92 23.44 24.24 3.83
C ASP A 92 24.11 22.87 3.63
N ALA A 93 23.40 21.98 2.93
CA ALA A 93 23.92 20.64 2.64
C ALA A 93 25.20 20.72 1.82
N ARG A 94 26.28 20.11 2.33
CA ARG A 94 27.56 20.05 1.63
C ARG A 94 27.44 19.11 0.42
N PRO A 95 28.14 19.40 -0.70
CA PRO A 95 28.19 18.48 -1.83
C PRO A 95 28.74 17.12 -1.41
N ILE A 96 28.14 16.04 -1.92
CA ILE A 96 28.67 14.69 -1.72
C ILE A 96 30.02 14.53 -2.44
N ASP A 97 31.02 13.97 -1.76
CA ASP A 97 32.26 13.55 -2.42
C ASP A 97 31.94 12.32 -3.31
N PRO A 98 32.16 12.40 -4.64
CA PRO A 98 31.91 11.28 -5.53
C PRO A 98 32.60 9.98 -5.12
N LYS A 99 33.80 10.06 -4.52
CA LYS A 99 34.53 8.87 -4.06
C LYS A 99 33.82 8.16 -2.91
N VAL A 100 33.25 8.93 -1.99
CA VAL A 100 32.43 8.38 -0.89
C VAL A 100 31.15 7.79 -1.46
N GLY A 101 30.53 8.48 -2.43
CA GLY A 101 29.33 8.02 -3.13
C GLY A 101 29.51 6.75 -3.96
N ASP A 102 30.71 6.48 -4.47
CA ASP A 102 31.02 5.24 -5.18
C ASP A 102 31.16 4.02 -4.26
N GLN A 103 31.59 4.26 -3.01
CA GLN A 103 31.84 3.21 -2.02
C GLN A 103 30.58 2.74 -1.28
N HIS A 104 29.50 3.53 -1.33
CA HIS A 104 28.28 3.29 -0.56
C HIS A 104 27.04 3.27 -1.47
N HIS A 105 25.99 2.59 -1.03
CA HIS A 105 24.70 2.72 -1.70
C HIS A 105 24.13 4.09 -1.38
N LEU A 106 23.55 4.75 -2.38
CA LEU A 106 22.97 6.09 -2.22
C LEU A 106 21.47 6.03 -2.42
N PHE A 107 20.74 6.63 -1.49
CA PHE A 107 19.33 6.94 -1.65
C PHE A 107 19.19 8.38 -2.14
N LEU A 108 18.82 8.52 -3.42
CA LEU A 108 18.78 9.77 -4.16
C LEU A 108 17.35 10.30 -4.16
N LEU A 109 17.18 11.57 -3.78
CA LEU A 109 15.86 12.18 -3.57
C LEU A 109 15.77 13.53 -4.27
N PRO A 110 14.57 13.92 -4.72
CA PRO A 110 14.33 15.24 -5.28
C PRO A 110 14.23 16.30 -4.16
N SER A 111 14.20 17.58 -4.55
CA SER A 111 14.27 18.71 -3.61
C SER A 111 13.04 18.88 -2.75
N GLU A 112 11.91 18.32 -3.18
CA GLU A 112 10.62 18.47 -2.50
C GLU A 112 10.49 17.54 -1.30
N VAL A 113 11.36 16.53 -1.19
CA VAL A 113 11.32 15.53 -0.13
C VAL A 113 12.03 16.05 1.11
N GLU A 114 11.27 16.17 2.20
CA GLU A 114 11.80 16.60 3.49
C GLU A 114 12.32 15.39 4.29
N ALA A 115 13.31 15.61 5.16
CA ALA A 115 13.90 14.55 5.98
C ALA A 115 12.86 13.87 6.91
N ALA A 116 11.83 14.60 7.35
CA ALA A 116 10.71 14.05 8.11
C ALA A 116 9.88 13.03 7.31
N GLU A 117 9.78 13.16 5.98
CA GLU A 117 9.08 12.18 5.15
C GLU A 117 9.86 10.86 5.08
N ILE A 118 11.19 10.94 5.05
CA ILE A 118 12.07 9.75 5.08
C ILE A 118 11.92 9.03 6.42
N GLU A 119 11.92 9.78 7.53
CA GLU A 119 11.70 9.23 8.87
C GLU A 119 10.33 8.55 8.98
N ALA A 120 9.26 9.22 8.53
CA ALA A 120 7.90 8.66 8.60
C ALA A 120 7.79 7.31 7.87
N LEU A 121 8.42 7.20 6.70
CA LEU A 121 8.49 5.93 5.97
C LEU A 121 9.38 4.91 6.71
N ALA A 122 10.52 5.32 7.28
CA ALA A 122 11.39 4.42 8.04
C ALA A 122 10.68 3.85 9.29
N VAL A 123 9.98 4.68 10.07
CA VAL A 123 9.18 4.28 11.25
C VAL A 123 8.03 3.34 10.86
N SER A 124 7.53 3.45 9.64
CA SER A 124 6.52 2.51 9.12
C SER A 124 7.11 1.10 8.91
N MET A 125 8.40 0.99 8.60
CA MET A 125 9.06 -0.27 8.23
C MET A 125 9.82 -0.93 9.38
N TRP A 126 10.36 -0.16 10.32
CA TRP A 126 11.22 -0.66 11.39
C TRP A 126 10.87 -0.07 12.76
N ASP A 127 11.02 -0.89 13.80
CA ASP A 127 10.72 -0.48 15.18
C ASP A 127 11.82 0.42 15.76
N ASP A 128 13.07 0.19 15.35
CA ASP A 128 14.23 0.95 15.83
C ASP A 128 14.42 2.30 15.10
N ALA A 129 13.61 2.59 14.09
CA ALA A 129 13.81 3.75 13.23
C ALA A 129 13.63 5.06 14.00
N GLY A 130 14.52 6.02 13.74
CA GLY A 130 14.49 7.34 14.35
C GLY A 130 15.85 8.04 14.29
N TRP A 131 15.86 9.34 14.52
CA TRP A 131 17.09 10.14 14.53
C TRP A 131 18.01 9.75 15.69
N ILE A 132 19.27 9.48 15.37
CA ILE A 132 20.34 9.27 16.38
C ILE A 132 21.30 10.44 16.47
N GLY A 133 21.27 11.33 15.48
CA GLY A 133 22.02 12.58 15.46
C GLY A 133 21.61 13.47 14.28
N PRO A 134 22.17 14.69 14.19
CA PRO A 134 21.92 15.58 13.07
C PRO A 134 22.31 14.92 11.74
N GLY A 135 21.32 14.71 10.88
CA GLY A 135 21.53 14.09 9.58
C GLY A 135 21.84 12.58 9.61
N ASP A 136 21.59 11.92 10.74
CA ASP A 136 21.79 10.48 10.90
C ASP A 136 20.49 9.80 11.34
N LEU A 137 19.82 9.18 10.37
CA LEU A 137 18.57 8.47 10.55
C LEU A 137 18.83 6.97 10.69
N ARG A 138 18.64 6.43 11.89
CA ARG A 138 18.69 4.99 12.10
C ARG A 138 17.51 4.33 11.41
N LEU A 139 17.77 3.25 10.66
CA LEU A 139 16.74 2.38 10.09
C LEU A 139 16.57 1.11 10.92
N THR A 140 17.68 0.48 11.29
CA THR A 140 17.73 -0.72 12.15
C THR A 140 18.90 -0.59 13.12
N SER A 141 19.01 -1.52 14.08
CA SER A 141 20.18 -1.60 14.97
C SER A 141 21.55 -1.68 14.27
N SER A 142 21.61 -2.05 12.98
CA SER A 142 22.86 -2.16 12.20
C SER A 142 22.85 -1.38 10.89
N ALA A 143 21.84 -0.52 10.64
CA ALA A 143 21.77 0.25 9.40
C ALA A 143 21.21 1.65 9.65
N HIS A 144 21.82 2.66 9.02
CA HIS A 144 21.41 4.05 9.09
C HIS A 144 21.64 4.78 7.76
N LEU A 145 20.91 5.88 7.56
CA LEU A 145 21.07 6.81 6.45
C LEU A 145 21.73 8.09 6.95
N GLN A 146 22.84 8.47 6.32
CA GLN A 146 23.55 9.71 6.63
C GLN A 146 23.36 10.74 5.51
N GLY A 147 22.85 11.93 5.85
CA GLY A 147 22.55 13.00 4.90
C GLY A 147 21.76 14.15 5.52
N PRO A 148 21.12 15.02 4.74
CA PRO A 148 21.17 15.06 3.28
C PRO A 148 22.51 15.66 2.79
N TRP A 149 23.10 15.05 1.76
CA TRP A 149 24.21 15.63 1.00
C TRP A 149 23.68 16.26 -0.29
N ALA A 150 24.24 17.40 -0.69
CA ALA A 150 23.86 18.04 -1.95
C ALA A 150 24.42 17.26 -3.15
N VAL A 151 23.61 17.11 -4.20
CA VAL A 151 24.01 16.52 -5.48
C VAL A 151 24.12 17.64 -6.52
N ASP A 152 25.27 18.31 -6.50
CA ASP A 152 25.60 19.37 -7.45
C ASP A 152 25.88 18.84 -8.86
N SER A 153 26.20 19.72 -9.81
CA SER A 153 26.45 19.33 -11.20
C SER A 153 27.66 18.40 -11.36
N GLN A 154 28.70 18.56 -10.53
CA GLN A 154 29.90 17.74 -10.58
C GLN A 154 29.63 16.35 -10.01
N ALA A 155 29.03 16.27 -8.83
CA ALA A 155 28.63 15.02 -8.20
C ALA A 155 27.64 14.26 -9.08
N ARG A 156 26.69 14.96 -9.71
CA ARG A 156 25.73 14.35 -10.65
C ARG A 156 26.42 13.72 -11.84
N ALA A 157 27.36 14.42 -12.48
CA ALA A 157 28.11 13.90 -13.61
C ALA A 157 28.97 12.69 -13.24
N ALA A 158 29.60 12.72 -12.05
CA ALA A 158 30.43 11.63 -11.56
C ALA A 158 29.61 10.39 -11.15
N LEU A 159 28.48 10.59 -10.47
CA LEU A 159 27.64 9.52 -9.93
C LEU A 159 26.62 8.96 -10.94
N GLY A 160 26.42 9.63 -12.08
CA GLY A 160 25.45 9.24 -13.11
C GLY A 160 23.98 9.57 -12.74
N SER A 161 23.75 10.42 -11.74
CA SER A 161 22.40 10.71 -11.24
C SER A 161 21.60 11.61 -12.20
N ALA A 162 20.27 11.46 -12.21
CA ALA A 162 19.37 12.35 -12.93
C ALA A 162 19.29 13.76 -12.31
N ALA A 163 18.95 14.76 -13.12
CA ALA A 163 18.86 16.16 -12.68
C ALA A 163 17.78 16.42 -11.62
N ILE A 164 16.77 15.56 -11.56
CA ILE A 164 15.69 15.63 -10.56
C ILE A 164 16.19 15.29 -9.15
N HIS A 165 17.26 14.50 -8.99
CA HIS A 165 17.79 14.15 -7.68
C HIS A 165 18.82 15.19 -7.24
N THR A 166 18.43 15.99 -6.26
CA THR A 166 19.22 17.12 -5.75
C THR A 166 19.83 16.83 -4.38
N SER A 167 19.35 15.78 -3.69
CA SER A 167 19.90 15.32 -2.43
C SER A 167 20.23 13.82 -2.44
N ALA A 168 21.22 13.43 -1.64
CA ALA A 168 21.64 12.05 -1.46
C ALA A 168 21.77 11.71 0.02
N TRP A 169 21.37 10.48 0.36
CA TRP A 169 21.58 9.87 1.66
C TRP A 169 22.47 8.64 1.50
N ILE A 170 23.53 8.58 2.27
CA ILE A 170 24.49 7.48 2.26
C ILE A 170 23.94 6.36 3.14
N LEU A 171 23.76 5.17 2.58
CA LEU A 171 23.39 4.00 3.36
C LEU A 171 24.64 3.36 3.98
N HIS A 172 24.69 3.36 5.30
CA HIS A 172 25.63 2.57 6.08
C HIS A 172 24.94 1.29 6.56
N CYS A 173 25.41 0.15 6.07
CA CYS A 173 24.98 -1.17 6.54
C CYS A 173 26.08 -2.21 6.31
N PRO A 174 26.12 -3.30 7.12
CA PRO A 174 27.00 -4.42 6.87
C PRO A 174 26.76 -5.02 5.48
N THR A 175 27.81 -5.02 4.65
CA THR A 175 27.75 -5.63 3.32
C THR A 175 27.97 -7.13 3.42
N VAL A 176 26.97 -7.91 2.99
CA VAL A 176 27.04 -9.38 3.00
C VAL A 176 26.58 -9.89 1.65
N ARG A 177 27.53 -10.46 0.90
CA ARG A 177 27.33 -10.93 -0.47
C ARG A 177 27.26 -12.45 -0.53
N GLY A 178 26.27 -12.94 -1.26
CA GLY A 178 26.07 -14.37 -1.52
C GLY A 178 26.57 -14.77 -2.91
N GLN A 179 25.85 -15.70 -3.54
CA GLN A 179 26.14 -16.15 -4.90
C GLN A 179 25.64 -15.15 -5.95
N ALA A 180 26.17 -15.26 -7.17
CA ALA A 180 25.66 -14.54 -8.33
C ALA A 180 24.17 -14.86 -8.57
N PRO A 181 23.38 -13.90 -9.07
CA PRO A 181 21.98 -14.12 -9.41
C PRO A 181 21.82 -15.17 -10.50
N THR A 182 20.78 -15.99 -10.38
CA THR A 182 20.38 -16.91 -11.47
C THR A 182 19.76 -16.15 -12.64
N GLU A 183 19.69 -16.76 -13.83
CA GLU A 183 19.04 -16.16 -15.00
C GLU A 183 17.57 -15.78 -14.73
N ALA A 184 16.86 -16.59 -13.93
CA ALA A 184 15.50 -16.29 -13.50
C ALA A 184 15.44 -15.03 -12.62
N MET A 185 16.40 -14.83 -11.72
CA MET A 185 16.48 -13.65 -10.87
C MET A 185 16.82 -12.38 -11.66
N LEU A 186 17.69 -12.48 -12.66
CA LEU A 186 18.01 -11.36 -13.56
C LEU A 186 16.78 -10.90 -14.36
N LYS A 187 15.89 -11.82 -14.71
CA LYS A 187 14.60 -11.52 -15.36
C LYS A 187 13.55 -10.99 -14.38
N ALA A 188 13.66 -11.31 -13.08
CA ALA A 188 12.67 -10.97 -12.08
C ALA A 188 12.66 -9.48 -11.69
N GLY A 189 13.81 -8.79 -11.77
CA GLY A 189 13.80 -7.37 -11.46
C GLY A 189 15.15 -6.65 -11.47
N PRO A 190 15.12 -5.32 -11.34
CA PRO A 190 16.28 -4.44 -11.48
C PRO A 190 17.33 -4.65 -10.38
N LEU A 191 16.92 -5.04 -9.16
CA LEU A 191 17.86 -5.25 -8.06
C LEU A 191 18.86 -6.37 -8.40
N SER A 192 18.42 -7.48 -8.99
CA SER A 192 19.32 -8.57 -9.39
C SER A 192 20.30 -8.14 -10.49
N GLN A 193 19.87 -7.25 -11.40
CA GLN A 193 20.70 -6.72 -12.48
C GLN A 193 21.80 -5.80 -11.95
N ALA A 194 21.53 -5.08 -10.86
CA ALA A 194 22.50 -4.20 -10.21
C ALA A 194 23.59 -4.96 -9.42
N PHE A 195 23.42 -6.27 -9.20
CA PHE A 195 24.37 -7.13 -8.49
C PHE A 195 24.75 -8.37 -9.34
N PRO A 196 25.42 -8.19 -10.50
CA PRO A 196 25.69 -9.29 -11.42
C PRO A 196 26.64 -10.36 -10.85
N ASP A 197 27.55 -9.97 -9.96
CA ASP A 197 28.58 -10.87 -9.44
C ASP A 197 28.17 -11.58 -8.14
N ALA A 198 27.44 -10.88 -7.26
CA ALA A 198 27.07 -11.42 -5.95
C ALA A 198 25.87 -10.69 -5.34
N MET A 199 24.79 -11.44 -5.06
CA MET A 199 23.57 -10.87 -4.51
C MET A 199 23.76 -10.40 -3.05
N PRO A 200 23.18 -9.25 -2.65
CA PRO A 200 23.05 -8.88 -1.24
C PRO A 200 22.26 -9.94 -0.47
N SER A 201 22.60 -10.10 0.80
CA SER A 201 21.90 -10.98 1.73
C SER A 201 21.76 -10.32 3.11
N GLY A 202 20.97 -10.93 4.00
CA GLY A 202 20.81 -10.44 5.37
C GLY A 202 20.22 -9.03 5.45
N ILE A 203 20.84 -8.16 6.26
CA ILE A 203 20.37 -6.80 6.51
C ILE A 203 20.47 -5.92 5.26
N GLU A 204 21.53 -6.07 4.48
CA GLU A 204 21.75 -5.26 3.28
C GLU A 204 20.62 -5.49 2.27
N TYR A 205 20.27 -6.75 1.99
CA TYR A 205 19.17 -7.07 1.07
C TYR A 205 17.84 -6.48 1.53
N ARG A 206 17.53 -6.62 2.83
CA ARG A 206 16.27 -6.15 3.41
C ARG A 206 16.17 -4.63 3.37
N VAL A 207 17.25 -3.92 3.67
CA VAL A 207 17.29 -2.46 3.63
C VAL A 207 17.21 -1.95 2.19
N LEU A 208 17.97 -2.53 1.26
CA LEU A 208 17.88 -2.15 -0.15
C LEU A 208 16.47 -2.37 -0.71
N LEU A 209 15.84 -3.52 -0.41
CA LEU A 209 14.47 -3.78 -0.82
C LEU A 209 13.49 -2.74 -0.24
N ALA A 210 13.67 -2.35 1.02
CA ALA A 210 12.85 -1.35 1.67
C ALA A 210 13.03 0.04 1.07
N LEU A 211 14.28 0.46 0.84
CA LEU A 211 14.58 1.73 0.20
C LEU A 211 14.00 1.77 -1.23
N THR A 212 13.95 0.66 -1.97
CA THR A 212 13.29 0.61 -3.29
C THR A 212 11.81 1.01 -3.21
N ARG A 213 11.13 0.58 -2.15
CA ARG A 213 9.74 0.93 -1.88
C ARG A 213 9.60 2.40 -1.49
N MET A 214 10.48 2.88 -0.61
CA MET A 214 10.54 4.30 -0.24
C MET A 214 10.83 5.18 -1.46
N SER A 215 11.72 4.74 -2.36
CA SER A 215 12.06 5.47 -3.58
C SER A 215 10.84 5.62 -4.49
N ARG A 216 10.02 4.57 -4.63
CA ARG A 216 8.77 4.63 -5.39
C ARG A 216 7.83 5.68 -4.81
N ARG A 217 7.68 5.71 -3.49
CA ARG A 217 6.78 6.65 -2.81
C ARG A 217 7.25 8.11 -2.91
N LEU A 218 8.57 8.33 -2.82
CA LEU A 218 9.18 9.65 -2.77
C LEU A 218 9.63 10.17 -4.14
N GLY A 219 9.41 9.42 -5.23
CA GLY A 219 9.96 9.76 -6.55
C GLY A 219 11.49 9.76 -6.59
N GLY A 220 12.12 8.97 -5.72
CA GLY A 220 13.56 8.84 -5.59
C GLY A 220 14.14 7.67 -6.39
N ALA A 221 15.45 7.55 -6.31
CA ALA A 221 16.21 6.47 -6.91
C ALA A 221 17.25 5.90 -5.94
N LEU A 222 17.75 4.72 -6.26
CA LEU A 222 18.85 4.10 -5.53
C LEU A 222 20.01 3.86 -6.47
N ARG A 223 21.19 4.26 -6.01
CA ARG A 223 22.46 3.94 -6.66
C ARG A 223 23.17 2.85 -5.89
N ILE A 224 23.60 1.80 -6.57
CA ILE A 224 24.27 0.66 -5.96
C ILE A 224 25.79 0.85 -5.95
N ALA A 225 26.41 0.64 -4.79
CA ALA A 225 27.86 0.62 -4.63
C ALA A 225 28.50 -0.49 -5.47
N GLY A 226 29.65 -0.19 -6.07
CA GLY A 226 30.40 -1.14 -6.91
C GLY A 226 29.94 -1.17 -8.37
N SER A 227 28.65 -1.43 -8.64
CA SER A 227 28.13 -1.43 -10.03
C SER A 227 27.83 -0.03 -10.55
N GLY A 228 27.48 0.91 -9.67
CA GLY A 228 27.06 2.26 -10.03
C GLY A 228 25.67 2.32 -10.69
N GLU A 229 24.99 1.18 -10.80
CA GLU A 229 23.65 1.08 -11.39
C GLU A 229 22.66 1.89 -10.57
N ILE A 230 21.82 2.66 -11.28
CA ILE A 230 20.77 3.48 -10.69
C ILE A 230 19.42 2.91 -11.09
N PHE A 231 18.60 2.57 -10.10
CA PHE A 231 17.21 2.21 -10.32
C PHE A 231 16.29 3.29 -9.74
N ALA A 232 15.56 3.95 -10.65
CA ALA A 232 14.45 4.83 -10.31
C ALA A 232 13.16 4.03 -10.40
N SER A 233 12.49 3.86 -9.27
CA SER A 233 11.18 3.21 -9.23
C SER A 233 10.13 4.13 -9.83
N ASP A 234 9.27 3.60 -10.72
CA ASP A 234 8.13 4.33 -11.28
C ASP A 234 7.10 4.61 -10.16
N PRO A 235 6.92 5.87 -9.72
CA PRO A 235 6.04 6.22 -8.58
C PRO A 235 4.59 5.84 -8.84
N ASP A 236 4.19 5.79 -10.12
CA ASP A 236 2.85 5.44 -10.54
C ASP A 236 2.66 3.93 -10.70
N SER A 237 3.69 3.10 -10.46
CA SER A 237 3.54 1.65 -10.60
C SER A 237 2.70 1.03 -9.49
N ALA A 238 2.57 1.73 -8.35
CA ALA A 238 1.81 1.26 -7.21
C ALA A 238 0.33 1.59 -7.33
N VAL A 239 -0.46 0.56 -7.64
CA VAL A 239 -1.89 0.69 -7.94
C VAL A 239 -2.75 -0.03 -6.91
N SER A 240 -2.29 -1.18 -6.41
CA SER A 240 -3.10 -1.99 -5.49
C SER A 240 -3.09 -1.40 -4.09
N LEU A 241 -4.22 -1.54 -3.39
CA LEU A 241 -4.42 -1.06 -2.03
C LEU A 241 -4.94 -2.19 -1.14
N PHE A 242 -4.67 -2.03 0.15
CA PHE A 242 -5.12 -2.94 1.20
C PHE A 242 -5.85 -2.12 2.24
N VAL A 243 -7.08 -2.46 2.57
CA VAL A 243 -7.80 -1.88 3.71
C VAL A 243 -7.81 -2.89 4.83
N TYR A 244 -7.27 -2.52 5.99
CA TYR A 244 -7.35 -3.32 7.19
C TYR A 244 -8.34 -2.69 8.16
N ALA A 245 -9.28 -3.49 8.64
CA ALA A 245 -10.36 -3.01 9.49
C ALA A 245 -10.78 -4.06 10.53
N PRO A 246 -11.40 -3.63 11.64
CA PRO A 246 -11.89 -4.55 12.68
C PRO A 246 -13.24 -5.21 12.34
N ARG A 247 -13.88 -4.80 11.24
CA ARG A 247 -15.25 -5.17 10.89
C ARG A 247 -15.30 -5.94 9.58
N TRP A 248 -16.06 -7.04 9.59
CA TRP A 248 -16.43 -7.81 8.40
C TRP A 248 -17.65 -7.18 7.71
N ILE A 249 -17.64 -7.17 6.38
CA ILE A 249 -18.80 -6.80 5.54
C ILE A 249 -19.30 -8.07 4.90
N GLU A 250 -20.62 -8.29 4.89
CA GLU A 250 -21.19 -9.43 4.17
C GLU A 250 -21.05 -9.25 2.65
N PRO A 251 -20.86 -10.33 1.88
CA PRO A 251 -20.60 -10.24 0.44
C PRO A 251 -21.60 -9.38 -0.33
N GLN A 252 -22.90 -9.52 0.00
CA GLN A 252 -23.97 -8.79 -0.67
C GLN A 252 -23.98 -7.30 -0.30
N ASP A 253 -23.57 -6.94 0.91
CA ASP A 253 -23.50 -5.55 1.34
C ASP A 253 -22.32 -4.83 0.66
N LEU A 254 -21.17 -5.50 0.59
CA LEU A 254 -20.01 -4.97 -0.14
C LEU A 254 -20.34 -4.81 -1.62
N LEU A 255 -20.91 -5.84 -2.24
CA LEU A 255 -21.31 -5.82 -3.63
C LEU A 255 -22.32 -4.69 -3.92
N THR A 256 -23.31 -4.52 -3.04
CA THR A 256 -24.31 -3.44 -3.13
C THR A 256 -23.65 -2.07 -3.08
N ALA A 257 -22.69 -1.87 -2.19
CA ALA A 257 -21.98 -0.60 -2.05
C ALA A 257 -21.08 -0.31 -3.26
N ILE A 258 -20.27 -1.29 -3.68
CA ILE A 258 -19.37 -1.17 -4.83
C ILE A 258 -20.15 -0.91 -6.12
N ARG A 259 -21.32 -1.56 -6.32
CA ARG A 259 -22.17 -1.37 -7.51
C ARG A 259 -22.69 0.05 -7.72
N ARG A 260 -22.68 0.90 -6.69
CA ARG A 260 -23.09 2.30 -6.82
C ARG A 260 -22.13 3.09 -7.71
N GLU A 261 -20.83 2.85 -7.56
CA GLU A 261 -19.78 3.49 -8.38
C GLU A 261 -19.32 2.58 -9.53
N PHE A 262 -19.41 1.25 -9.35
CA PHE A 262 -18.94 0.23 -10.28
C PHE A 262 -20.09 -0.73 -10.68
N PRO A 263 -21.01 -0.33 -11.58
CA PRO A 263 -22.24 -1.08 -11.84
C PRO A 263 -22.04 -2.51 -12.37
N GLN A 264 -20.88 -2.81 -12.95
CA GLN A 264 -20.53 -4.13 -13.50
C GLN A 264 -19.88 -5.06 -12.46
N ALA A 265 -19.81 -4.64 -11.20
CA ALA A 265 -19.30 -5.47 -10.12
C ALA A 265 -20.17 -6.72 -9.90
N HIS A 266 -19.52 -7.86 -9.68
CA HIS A 266 -20.16 -9.15 -9.43
C HIS A 266 -19.32 -10.01 -8.48
N ASP A 267 -19.96 -11.03 -7.90
CA ASP A 267 -19.29 -12.01 -7.05
C ASP A 267 -18.55 -13.03 -7.94
N VAL A 268 -17.27 -13.30 -7.64
CA VAL A 268 -16.44 -14.22 -8.44
C VAL A 268 -17.02 -15.65 -8.46
N ARG A 269 -17.74 -16.06 -7.42
CA ARG A 269 -18.38 -17.39 -7.34
C ARG A 269 -19.48 -17.58 -8.38
N GLU A 270 -20.11 -16.49 -8.81
CA GLU A 270 -21.11 -16.51 -9.89
C GLU A 270 -20.44 -16.77 -11.25
N GLU A 271 -19.23 -16.23 -11.47
CA GLU A 271 -18.41 -16.46 -12.67
C GLU A 271 -17.88 -17.90 -12.72
N GLU A 272 -17.41 -18.47 -11.60
CA GLU A 272 -17.03 -19.89 -11.53
C GLU A 272 -18.22 -20.82 -11.81
N SER A 273 -19.39 -20.50 -11.26
CA SER A 273 -20.62 -21.27 -11.51
C SER A 273 -21.06 -21.24 -12.98
N ALA A 274 -20.89 -20.09 -13.66
CA ALA A 274 -21.18 -19.95 -15.09
C ALA A 274 -20.12 -20.60 -15.99
N SER A 275 -18.84 -20.49 -15.60
CA SER A 275 -17.70 -21.00 -16.37
C SER A 275 -17.43 -22.49 -16.16
N ALA A 276 -17.99 -23.12 -15.12
CA ALA A 276 -18.02 -24.58 -14.89
C ALA A 276 -18.81 -25.38 -15.96
N SER A 277 -19.19 -24.72 -17.06
CA SER A 277 -19.66 -25.35 -18.30
C SER A 277 -18.59 -25.83 -19.30
N PRO A 278 -17.32 -26.23 -18.98
CA PRO A 278 -16.55 -27.08 -19.90
C PRO A 278 -17.23 -28.46 -20.04
N THR A 279 -18.07 -28.80 -19.05
CA THR A 279 -18.90 -30.00 -19.00
C THR A 279 -20.01 -29.98 -20.05
N ALA A 280 -20.49 -28.82 -20.51
CA ALA A 280 -21.66 -28.77 -21.41
C ALA A 280 -21.41 -29.41 -22.78
N TYR A 281 -20.21 -29.24 -23.36
CA TYR A 281 -19.84 -29.90 -24.62
C TYR A 281 -19.58 -31.40 -24.43
N MET A 282 -18.93 -31.77 -23.32
CA MET A 282 -18.66 -33.17 -22.96
C MET A 282 -19.95 -33.93 -22.64
N LEU A 283 -20.87 -33.32 -21.87
CA LEU A 283 -22.22 -33.81 -21.57
C LEU A 283 -23.02 -34.00 -22.85
N LYS A 284 -22.98 -33.07 -23.81
CA LYS A 284 -23.70 -33.22 -25.07
C LYS A 284 -23.21 -34.42 -25.88
N ARG A 285 -21.89 -34.61 -25.95
CA ARG A 285 -21.26 -35.74 -26.65
C ARG A 285 -21.51 -37.06 -25.93
N GLU A 286 -21.56 -37.03 -24.60
CA GLU A 286 -21.87 -38.18 -23.76
C GLU A 286 -23.37 -38.55 -23.85
N GLU A 287 -24.26 -37.56 -23.88
CA GLU A 287 -25.70 -37.74 -24.14
C GLU A 287 -25.96 -38.32 -25.52
N GLU A 288 -25.24 -37.88 -26.56
CA GLU A 288 -25.31 -38.46 -27.91
C GLU A 288 -24.82 -39.92 -27.90
N LYS A 289 -23.69 -40.21 -27.26
CA LYS A 289 -23.20 -41.60 -27.09
C LYS A 289 -24.18 -42.47 -26.31
N VAL A 290 -24.78 -41.96 -25.23
CA VAL A 290 -25.76 -42.68 -24.42
C VAL A 290 -27.04 -42.93 -25.22
N ARG A 291 -27.46 -41.99 -26.07
CA ARG A 291 -28.61 -42.14 -26.96
C ARG A 291 -28.35 -43.19 -28.04
N GLU A 292 -27.17 -43.18 -28.64
CA GLU A 292 -26.73 -44.17 -29.62
C GLU A 292 -26.64 -45.58 -29.00
N LEU A 293 -26.04 -45.68 -27.80
CA LEU A 293 -25.98 -46.95 -27.05
C LEU A 293 -27.38 -47.48 -26.75
N ARG A 294 -28.30 -46.62 -26.28
CA ARG A 294 -29.70 -47.00 -26.01
C ARG A 294 -30.45 -47.47 -27.26
N ALA A 295 -30.20 -46.85 -28.42
CA ALA A 295 -30.78 -47.29 -29.68
C ALA A 295 -30.25 -48.67 -30.11
N SER A 296 -28.99 -48.97 -29.80
CA SER A 296 -28.35 -50.26 -30.14
C SER A 296 -28.72 -51.43 -29.22
N LEU A 297 -29.07 -51.15 -27.95
CA LEU A 297 -29.22 -52.17 -26.89
C LEU A 297 -30.64 -52.75 -26.76
N GLY A 298 -31.63 -52.27 -27.52
CA GLY A 298 -33.03 -52.72 -27.43
C GLY A 298 -33.74 -52.31 -26.12
N PRO A 299 -35.01 -52.72 -25.90
CA PRO A 299 -35.81 -52.26 -24.76
C PRO A 299 -35.17 -52.68 -23.43
N VAL A 300 -34.73 -51.67 -22.67
CA VAL A 300 -34.20 -51.83 -21.32
C VAL A 300 -35.33 -52.27 -20.40
N ARG A 301 -35.07 -53.21 -19.48
CA ARG A 301 -36.07 -53.65 -18.50
C ARG A 301 -36.50 -52.48 -17.60
N GLU A 302 -37.78 -52.41 -17.28
CA GLU A 302 -38.46 -51.32 -16.56
C GLU A 302 -37.91 -51.07 -15.14
N ASP A 303 -37.30 -52.09 -14.53
CA ASP A 303 -36.61 -52.02 -13.23
C ASP A 303 -35.35 -51.13 -13.27
N ILE A 304 -34.63 -51.13 -14.40
CA ILE A 304 -33.43 -50.32 -14.60
C ILE A 304 -33.80 -48.86 -14.84
N GLU A 305 -34.86 -48.58 -15.60
CA GLU A 305 -35.34 -47.21 -15.83
C GLU A 305 -35.76 -46.54 -14.52
N THR A 306 -36.50 -47.28 -13.69
CA THR A 306 -36.94 -46.80 -12.37
C THR A 306 -35.75 -46.50 -11.46
N LYS A 307 -34.70 -47.32 -11.51
CA LYS A 307 -33.48 -47.13 -10.72
C LYS A 307 -32.65 -45.93 -11.21
N ILE A 308 -32.57 -45.71 -12.52
CA ILE A 308 -31.91 -44.53 -13.12
C ILE A 308 -32.67 -43.24 -12.77
N ALA A 309 -34.00 -43.26 -12.86
CA ALA A 309 -34.83 -42.11 -12.51
C ALA A 309 -34.67 -41.73 -11.02
N ARG A 310 -34.68 -42.73 -10.13
CA ARG A 310 -34.44 -42.52 -8.69
C ARG A 310 -33.05 -41.94 -8.43
N MET A 311 -32.02 -42.45 -9.10
CA MET A 311 -30.65 -41.96 -8.94
C MET A 311 -30.48 -40.53 -9.48
N ARG A 312 -31.13 -40.19 -10.60
CA ARG A 312 -31.15 -38.82 -11.12
C ARG A 312 -31.86 -37.84 -10.19
N ALA A 313 -32.98 -38.25 -9.60
CA ALA A 313 -33.69 -37.44 -8.61
C ALA A 313 -32.84 -37.22 -7.35
N GLU A 314 -32.11 -38.25 -6.90
CA GLU A 314 -31.18 -38.16 -5.77
C GLU A 314 -30.01 -37.21 -6.06
N ILE A 315 -29.42 -37.28 -7.26
CA ILE A 315 -28.34 -36.39 -7.70
C ILE A 315 -28.84 -34.95 -7.83
N ALA A 316 -30.03 -34.74 -8.43
CA ALA A 316 -30.63 -33.41 -8.54
C ALA A 316 -30.90 -32.81 -7.16
N ARG A 317 -31.45 -33.59 -6.23
CA ARG A 317 -31.66 -33.16 -4.84
C ARG A 317 -30.34 -32.79 -4.15
N ASN A 318 -29.31 -33.61 -4.27
CA ASN A 318 -27.99 -33.34 -3.69
C ASN A 318 -27.24 -32.18 -4.35
N ALA A 319 -27.56 -31.85 -5.61
CA ALA A 319 -27.04 -30.66 -6.31
C ALA A 319 -27.81 -29.39 -5.96
N GLN A 320 -29.09 -29.51 -5.58
CA GLN A 320 -29.90 -28.42 -5.05
C GLN A 320 -29.60 -28.10 -3.59
N GLU A 321 -29.01 -29.03 -2.83
CA GLU A 321 -28.55 -28.78 -1.47
C GLU A 321 -27.28 -27.92 -1.51
N PRO A 322 -27.32 -26.63 -1.11
CA PRO A 322 -26.11 -25.84 -0.99
C PRO A 322 -25.30 -26.43 0.16
N LYS A 323 -24.31 -27.25 -0.16
CA LYS A 323 -23.26 -27.57 0.82
C LYS A 323 -22.60 -26.24 1.16
N PRO A 324 -22.65 -25.79 2.43
CA PRO A 324 -21.95 -24.57 2.80
C PRO A 324 -20.47 -24.85 2.62
N GLN A 325 -19.91 -24.39 1.51
CA GLN A 325 -18.47 -24.32 1.35
C GLN A 325 -18.02 -23.31 2.39
N ILE A 326 -17.35 -23.80 3.44
CA ILE A 326 -16.75 -22.95 4.45
C ILE A 326 -15.58 -22.28 3.74
N VAL A 327 -15.81 -21.09 3.19
CA VAL A 327 -14.77 -20.27 2.56
C VAL A 327 -14.36 -19.24 3.60
N ASP A 328 -13.06 -19.18 3.91
CA ASP A 328 -12.46 -18.22 4.86
C ASP A 328 -12.47 -16.76 4.34
N GLY A 329 -13.14 -16.51 3.22
CA GLY A 329 -13.11 -15.28 2.45
C GLY A 329 -14.15 -15.23 1.32
N TYR A 330 -14.25 -14.08 0.66
CA TYR A 330 -15.00 -13.92 -0.59
C TYR A 330 -14.34 -12.87 -1.48
N ALA A 331 -14.74 -12.81 -2.75
CA ALA A 331 -14.18 -11.84 -3.69
C ALA A 331 -15.26 -11.19 -4.56
N VAL A 332 -15.09 -9.88 -4.78
CA VAL A 332 -15.89 -9.08 -5.73
C VAL A 332 -14.97 -8.61 -6.85
N LYS A 333 -15.40 -8.78 -8.09
CA LYS A 333 -14.65 -8.35 -9.27
C LYS A 333 -15.43 -7.30 -10.05
N SER A 334 -14.73 -6.31 -10.57
CA SER A 334 -15.29 -5.26 -11.43
C SER A 334 -14.28 -4.81 -12.47
N PRO A 335 -14.69 -4.46 -13.69
CA PRO A 335 -13.83 -3.72 -14.60
C PRO A 335 -13.49 -2.34 -14.03
N VAL A 336 -12.26 -1.89 -14.30
CA VAL A 336 -11.73 -0.57 -13.91
C VAL A 336 -10.83 -0.01 -15.01
N GLY A 337 -10.68 1.31 -15.04
CA GLY A 337 -10.05 1.98 -16.17
C GLY A 337 -10.79 1.63 -17.46
N ASN A 338 -10.04 1.27 -18.51
CA ASN A 338 -10.61 0.91 -19.80
C ASN A 338 -10.31 -0.53 -20.22
N ARG A 339 -9.22 -1.11 -19.70
CA ARG A 339 -8.69 -2.42 -20.13
C ARG A 339 -8.26 -3.30 -18.97
N SER A 340 -8.62 -2.93 -17.76
CA SER A 340 -8.19 -3.60 -16.54
C SER A 340 -9.38 -4.06 -15.73
N ASP A 341 -9.13 -5.02 -14.84
CA ASP A 341 -10.09 -5.41 -13.81
C ASP A 341 -9.52 -5.06 -12.43
N MET A 342 -10.43 -4.96 -11.47
CA MET A 342 -10.14 -4.89 -10.05
C MET A 342 -10.79 -6.09 -9.38
N ILE A 343 -10.06 -6.71 -8.46
CA ILE A 343 -10.60 -7.74 -7.57
C ILE A 343 -10.42 -7.29 -6.12
N ILE A 344 -11.51 -7.32 -5.35
CA ILE A 344 -11.54 -7.06 -3.92
C ILE A 344 -11.68 -8.41 -3.23
N GLU A 345 -10.60 -8.90 -2.63
CA GLU A 345 -10.62 -10.11 -1.82
C GLU A 345 -10.74 -9.75 -0.34
N VAL A 346 -11.68 -10.40 0.35
CA VAL A 346 -11.94 -10.17 1.76
C VAL A 346 -11.60 -11.43 2.53
N ARG A 347 -10.73 -11.32 3.54
CA ARG A 347 -10.34 -12.43 4.41
C ARG A 347 -10.01 -11.97 5.81
N THR A 348 -10.09 -12.89 6.76
CA THR A 348 -9.50 -12.68 8.09
C THR A 348 -7.99 -12.87 8.02
N VAL A 349 -7.22 -12.08 8.77
CA VAL A 349 -5.77 -12.24 8.89
C VAL A 349 -5.35 -12.40 10.34
N PRO A 350 -4.33 -13.23 10.63
CA PRO A 350 -3.95 -13.58 12.01
C PRO A 350 -3.18 -12.46 12.73
N SER A 351 -2.55 -11.56 11.99
CA SER A 351 -1.72 -10.50 12.56
C SER A 351 -1.76 -9.25 11.69
N PRO A 352 -1.74 -8.05 12.28
CA PRO A 352 -1.74 -6.82 11.51
C PRO A 352 -0.38 -6.61 10.83
N PRO A 353 -0.33 -5.89 9.71
CA PRO A 353 0.91 -5.35 9.19
C PRO A 353 1.60 -4.45 10.21
N ARG A 354 2.94 -4.42 10.18
CA ARG A 354 3.78 -3.66 11.12
C ARG A 354 3.44 -2.17 11.19
N VAL A 355 3.03 -1.58 10.08
CA VAL A 355 2.67 -0.15 10.03
C VAL A 355 1.44 0.16 10.91
N LEU A 356 0.59 -0.83 11.21
CA LEU A 356 -0.59 -0.69 12.06
C LEU A 356 -0.33 -1.09 13.53
N ARG A 357 0.92 -1.35 13.93
CA ARG A 357 1.23 -1.84 15.29
C ARG A 357 0.78 -0.90 16.43
N TRP A 358 0.53 0.38 16.13
CA TRP A 358 0.08 1.38 17.08
C TRP A 358 -1.45 1.57 17.08
N GLU A 359 -2.15 0.91 16.17
CA GLU A 359 -3.60 0.99 16.07
C GLU A 359 -4.27 0.10 17.13
N SER A 360 -5.00 0.73 18.04
CA SER A 360 -5.63 0.03 19.18
C SER A 360 -6.59 -1.09 18.79
N TRP A 361 -7.26 -0.99 17.64
CA TRP A 361 -8.22 -1.99 17.17
C TRP A 361 -7.56 -3.28 16.64
N THR A 362 -6.24 -3.28 16.43
CA THR A 362 -5.50 -4.44 15.91
C THR A 362 -5.30 -5.57 16.91
N THR A 363 -5.71 -5.38 18.18
CA THR A 363 -5.73 -6.46 19.18
C THR A 363 -6.90 -7.43 18.98
N GLY A 364 -7.88 -7.08 18.15
CA GLY A 364 -9.07 -7.88 17.86
C GLY A 364 -8.92 -8.74 16.60
N VAL A 365 -10.06 -9.13 16.04
CA VAL A 365 -10.12 -9.76 14.71
C VAL A 365 -9.79 -8.72 13.66
N ILE A 366 -8.90 -9.08 12.72
CA ILE A 366 -8.45 -8.18 11.66
C ILE A 366 -8.96 -8.73 10.34
N ILE A 367 -9.67 -7.87 9.61
CA ILE A 367 -10.15 -8.16 8.26
C ILE A 367 -9.28 -7.39 7.28
N GLU A 368 -8.81 -8.10 6.26
CA GLU A 368 -8.08 -7.53 5.14
C GLU A 368 -8.99 -7.51 3.91
N TYR A 369 -9.16 -6.32 3.33
CA TYR A 369 -9.77 -6.09 2.04
C TYR A 369 -8.65 -5.77 1.06
N GLN A 370 -8.21 -6.79 0.33
CA GLN A 370 -7.15 -6.68 -0.65
C GLN A 370 -7.75 -6.26 -2.00
N ILE A 371 -7.50 -5.02 -2.40
CA ILE A 371 -8.02 -4.41 -3.62
C ILE A 371 -6.90 -4.43 -4.68
N ARG A 372 -6.89 -5.48 -5.51
CA ARG A 372 -5.85 -5.67 -6.52
C ARG A 372 -6.25 -5.15 -7.89
N TRP A 373 -5.28 -4.53 -8.54
CA TRP A 373 -5.33 -4.24 -9.97
C TRP A 373 -4.94 -5.46 -10.81
N LEU A 374 -5.71 -5.75 -11.85
CA LEU A 374 -5.50 -6.82 -12.81
C LEU A 374 -5.37 -6.24 -14.23
N PRO A 375 -4.15 -5.88 -14.69
CA PRO A 375 -3.97 -5.34 -16.03
C PRO A 375 -4.36 -6.36 -17.10
N GLY A 376 -5.23 -5.96 -18.03
CA GLY A 376 -5.74 -6.86 -19.06
C GLY A 376 -6.56 -8.04 -18.53
N GLY A 377 -7.07 -7.95 -17.29
CA GLY A 377 -7.74 -9.06 -16.61
C GLY A 377 -6.80 -10.18 -16.14
N THR A 378 -5.49 -9.95 -16.18
CA THR A 378 -4.48 -10.93 -15.75
C THR A 378 -3.80 -10.51 -14.45
N HIS A 379 -3.29 -11.48 -13.70
CA HIS A 379 -2.50 -11.24 -12.50
C HIS A 379 -1.08 -10.72 -12.80
N HIS A 380 -0.68 -10.66 -14.07
CA HIS A 380 0.68 -10.34 -14.47
C HIS A 380 0.82 -8.84 -14.77
N VAL A 381 1.42 -8.10 -13.83
CA VAL A 381 1.81 -6.71 -14.06
C VAL A 381 3.10 -6.65 -14.88
N PRO A 382 3.12 -6.02 -16.07
CA PRO A 382 4.35 -5.89 -16.84
C PRO A 382 5.37 -5.03 -16.07
N VAL A 383 6.55 -5.59 -15.80
CA VAL A 383 7.61 -4.95 -14.99
C VAL A 383 8.33 -3.83 -15.76
N THR A 384 8.33 -3.86 -17.10
CA THR A 384 9.07 -2.90 -17.93
C THR A 384 8.32 -2.49 -19.20
N GLY A 385 8.50 -1.23 -19.61
CA GLY A 385 8.18 -0.80 -20.98
C GLY A 385 6.69 -0.59 -21.26
N LEU A 386 5.95 0.06 -20.36
CA LEU A 386 4.54 0.38 -20.62
C LEU A 386 4.40 1.42 -21.71
N SER A 387 3.57 1.08 -22.70
CA SER A 387 3.09 2.01 -23.72
C SER A 387 2.35 3.19 -23.07
N ARG A 388 2.28 4.32 -23.77
CA ARG A 388 1.54 5.51 -23.30
C ARG A 388 0.10 5.17 -22.92
N THR A 389 -0.56 4.33 -23.72
CA THR A 389 -1.93 3.87 -23.46
C THR A 389 -2.02 3.04 -22.19
N ALA A 390 -1.05 2.16 -21.93
CA ALA A 390 -1.04 1.35 -20.71
C ALA A 390 -0.79 2.19 -19.45
N ARG A 391 0.04 3.25 -19.53
CA ARG A 391 0.21 4.20 -18.42
C ARG A 391 -1.06 4.98 -18.11
N LEU A 392 -1.80 5.41 -19.14
CA LEU A 392 -3.08 6.10 -18.96
C LEU A 392 -4.14 5.18 -18.34
N ASP A 393 -4.22 3.92 -18.81
CA ASP A 393 -5.12 2.92 -18.24
C ASP A 393 -4.78 2.64 -16.78
N ARG A 394 -3.49 2.55 -16.45
CA ARG A 394 -3.00 2.41 -15.07
C ARG A 394 -3.43 3.59 -14.20
N ALA A 395 -3.21 4.83 -14.64
CA ALA A 395 -3.56 6.02 -13.86
C ALA A 395 -5.07 6.09 -13.58
N ARG A 396 -5.91 5.69 -14.55
CA ARG A 396 -7.37 5.58 -14.34
C ARG A 396 -7.72 4.46 -13.37
N SER A 397 -7.11 3.29 -13.54
CA SER A 397 -7.32 2.14 -12.65
C SER A 397 -6.91 2.46 -11.21
N ALA A 398 -5.84 3.23 -11.00
CA ALA A 398 -5.41 3.71 -9.69
C ALA A 398 -6.48 4.58 -9.03
N ALA A 399 -7.04 5.55 -9.76
CA ALA A 399 -8.12 6.39 -9.25
C ALA A 399 -9.38 5.58 -8.90
N ASP A 400 -9.73 4.59 -9.73
CA ASP A 400 -10.86 3.69 -9.46
C ASP A 400 -10.61 2.81 -8.22
N ILE A 401 -9.38 2.31 -8.04
CA ILE A 401 -9.00 1.54 -6.84
C ILE A 401 -8.99 2.41 -5.58
N GLU A 402 -8.51 3.65 -5.66
CA GLU A 402 -8.57 4.61 -4.55
C GLU A 402 -10.02 4.90 -4.16
N LYS A 403 -10.93 5.06 -5.12
CA LYS A 403 -12.38 5.19 -4.87
C LYS A 403 -12.98 3.95 -4.21
N ALA A 404 -12.67 2.76 -4.72
CA ALA A 404 -13.15 1.51 -4.15
C ALA A 404 -12.67 1.32 -2.71
N ALA A 405 -11.40 1.65 -2.44
CA ALA A 405 -10.84 1.67 -1.08
C ALA A 405 -11.58 2.67 -0.18
N GLY A 406 -11.91 3.85 -0.70
CA GLY A 406 -12.70 4.86 0.00
C GLY A 406 -14.09 4.35 0.39
N ILE A 407 -14.77 3.64 -0.52
CA ILE A 407 -16.06 2.99 -0.25
C ILE A 407 -15.90 1.98 0.90
N VAL A 408 -14.91 1.09 0.82
CA VAL A 408 -14.66 0.09 1.87
C VAL A 408 -14.40 0.78 3.22
N VAL A 409 -13.46 1.72 3.28
CA VAL A 409 -13.13 2.46 4.52
C VAL A 409 -14.36 3.17 5.08
N SER A 410 -15.21 3.76 4.24
CA SER A 410 -16.43 4.44 4.71
C SER A 410 -17.43 3.50 5.41
N LEU A 411 -17.40 2.20 5.09
CA LEU A 411 -18.28 1.18 5.66
C LEU A 411 -17.74 0.57 6.95
N VAL A 412 -16.42 0.34 7.02
CA VAL A 412 -15.78 -0.40 8.12
C VAL A 412 -14.83 0.40 9.00
N GLY A 413 -14.46 1.61 8.58
CA GLY A 413 -13.34 2.35 9.15
C GLY A 413 -12.00 1.66 8.84
N GLY A 414 -11.04 1.82 9.74
CA GLY A 414 -9.71 1.22 9.61
C GLY A 414 -8.73 2.06 8.81
N SER A 415 -7.68 1.40 8.31
CA SER A 415 -6.53 2.06 7.71
C SER A 415 -6.21 1.47 6.34
N VAL A 416 -5.78 2.33 5.40
CA VAL A 416 -5.39 1.93 4.05
C VAL A 416 -3.88 1.86 3.95
N ILE A 417 -3.38 0.82 3.29
CA ILE A 417 -1.97 0.56 3.05
C ILE A 417 -1.77 0.35 1.55
N ASP A 418 -0.70 0.91 0.99
CA ASP A 418 -0.32 0.64 -0.40
C ASP A 418 0.44 -0.69 -0.56
N GLU A 419 0.69 -1.10 -1.81
CA GLU A 419 1.46 -2.32 -2.10
C GLU A 419 2.91 -2.32 -1.57
N ASP A 420 3.41 -1.15 -1.18
CA ASP A 420 4.73 -0.99 -0.60
C ASP A 420 4.74 -1.13 0.93
N GLY A 421 3.56 -1.15 1.55
CA GLY A 421 3.38 -1.33 2.99
C GLY A 421 3.30 -0.02 3.77
N PHE A 422 3.02 1.10 3.10
CA PHE A 422 2.90 2.42 3.74
C PHE A 422 1.44 2.85 3.88
N LEU A 423 1.16 3.63 4.94
CA LEU A 423 -0.17 4.20 5.16
C LEU A 423 -0.54 5.19 4.06
N VAL A 424 -1.80 5.11 3.63
CA VAL A 424 -2.41 6.01 2.65
C VAL A 424 -3.60 6.72 3.28
N GLY A 425 -3.54 8.05 3.29
CA GLY A 425 -4.73 8.87 3.56
C GLY A 425 -5.53 9.02 2.28
N LEU A 426 -6.79 8.59 2.30
CA LEU A 426 -7.74 8.86 1.22
C LEU A 426 -8.43 10.19 1.54
N GLU A 427 -8.43 11.14 0.59
CA GLU A 427 -9.24 12.35 0.74
C GLU A 427 -10.72 11.98 0.59
N GLN A 428 -11.54 12.37 1.57
CA GLN A 428 -12.99 12.38 1.40
C GLN A 428 -13.34 13.67 0.67
N GLU A 429 -13.75 13.58 -0.59
CA GLU A 429 -14.37 14.71 -1.30
C GLU A 429 -15.75 15.05 -0.75
#